data_AF-A0A2P8AMN3-F1
#
_entry.id   AF-A0A2P8AMN3-F1
#
_cell.length_a   1.000
_cell.length_b   1.000
_cell.length_c   1.000
_cell.angle_alpha   90.00
_cell.angle_beta   90.00
_cell.angle_gamma   90.00
#
_symmetry.space_group_name_H-M   'P 1'
#
loop_
_entity.id
_entity.type
_entity.pdbx_description
1 polymer ?
#
loop_
_entity_poly.entity_id
_entity_poly.type
_entity_poly.pdbx_seq_one_letter_code
_entity_poly.pdbx_strand_id
1 'polypeptide(L)' 'MLAGRTGLAELAALVAGARLVVSGDTGAAHLATGYGTASVVLFGPVPAAHWGPPPDRPRHRVLGPPTVPGPTRIGPLPVG' A
#
# COMPACT_ATOMS: atom_id res chain seq x y z
N MET A 1 -5.16 -3.95 -19.65
CA MET A 1 -5.78 -3.29 -18.47
C MET A 1 -6.85 -4.23 -17.90
N LEU A 2 -6.74 -4.60 -16.61
CA LEU A 2 -7.67 -5.52 -15.93
C LEU A 2 -8.59 -4.82 -14.92
N ALA A 3 -8.35 -3.54 -14.62
CA ALA A 3 -9.16 -2.74 -13.71
C ALA A 3 -10.64 -2.73 -14.14
N GLY A 4 -11.54 -2.93 -13.19
CA GLY A 4 -12.99 -3.03 -13.44
C GLY A 4 -13.43 -4.29 -14.23
N ARG A 5 -12.49 -5.20 -14.56
CA ARG A 5 -12.74 -6.41 -15.36
C ARG A 5 -12.40 -7.71 -14.64
N THR A 6 -11.88 -7.62 -13.43
CA THR A 6 -11.56 -8.77 -12.57
C THR A 6 -12.37 -8.71 -11.28
N GLY A 7 -12.94 -9.83 -10.87
CA GLY A 7 -13.51 -10.00 -9.54
C GLY A 7 -12.45 -10.06 -8.45
N LEU A 8 -12.87 -10.06 -7.19
CA LEU A 8 -11.96 -10.08 -6.05
C LEU A 8 -11.08 -11.35 -6.02
N ALA A 9 -11.65 -12.51 -6.31
CA ALA A 9 -10.91 -13.77 -6.35
C ALA A 9 -9.84 -13.79 -7.46
N GLU A 10 -10.15 -13.24 -8.63
CA GLU A 10 -9.21 -13.13 -9.74
C GLU A 10 -8.08 -12.14 -9.41
N LEU A 11 -8.41 -11.00 -8.81
CA LEU A 11 -7.41 -10.06 -8.31
C LEU A 11 -6.48 -10.73 -7.27
N ALA A 12 -7.06 -11.48 -6.33
CA ALA A 12 -6.28 -12.20 -5.31
C ALA A 12 -5.35 -13.24 -5.94
N ALA A 13 -5.83 -14.01 -6.92
CA ALA A 13 -5.01 -14.98 -7.66
C ALA A 13 -3.86 -14.31 -8.42
N LEU A 14 -4.12 -13.16 -9.07
CA LEU A 14 -3.08 -12.38 -9.74
C LEU A 14 -2.01 -11.87 -8.76
N VAL A 15 -2.43 -11.38 -7.59
CA VAL A 15 -1.51 -10.91 -6.54
C VAL A 15 -0.70 -12.07 -5.96
N ALA A 16 -1.31 -13.22 -5.69
CA ALA A 16 -0.63 -14.40 -5.16
C ALA A 16 0.40 -14.98 -6.15
N GLY A 17 0.12 -14.91 -7.45
CA GLY A 17 1.03 -15.38 -8.51
C GLY A 17 2.06 -14.35 -8.98
N ALA A 18 1.98 -13.09 -8.54
CA ALA A 18 2.90 -12.05 -8.97
C ALA A 18 4.30 -12.22 -8.36
N ARG A 19 5.33 -11.80 -9.10
CA ARG A 19 6.70 -11.70 -8.57
C ARG A 19 6.90 -10.46 -7.69
N LEU A 20 6.16 -9.40 -7.96
CA LEU A 20 6.21 -8.11 -7.27
C LEU A 20 4.88 -7.37 -7.46
N VAL A 21 4.40 -6.73 -6.41
CA VAL A 21 3.27 -5.79 -6.46
C VAL A 21 3.75 -4.38 -6.12
N VAL A 22 3.45 -3.42 -6.99
CA VAL A 22 3.64 -1.99 -6.72
C VAL A 22 2.28 -1.33 -6.63
N SER A 23 1.95 -0.71 -5.50
CA SER A 23 0.63 -0.12 -5.25
C SER A 23 0.71 1.01 -4.23
N GLY A 24 -0.32 1.84 -4.16
CA GLY A 24 -0.57 2.65 -2.96
C GLY A 24 -1.04 1.77 -1.79
N ASP A 25 -1.27 2.39 -0.63
CA ASP A 25 -1.88 1.73 0.54
C ASP A 25 -3.36 1.37 0.28
N THR A 26 -3.58 0.23 -0.37
CA THR A 26 -4.89 -0.26 -0.82
C THR A 26 -4.99 -1.77 -0.66
N GLY A 27 -6.16 -2.34 -0.95
CA GLY A 27 -6.41 -3.79 -0.89
C GLY A 27 -5.36 -4.65 -1.60
N ALA A 28 -4.80 -4.21 -2.73
CA ALA A 28 -3.74 -4.95 -3.42
C ALA A 28 -2.45 -5.08 -2.61
N ALA A 29 -2.07 -4.03 -1.85
CA ALA A 29 -0.91 -4.04 -0.96
C ALA A 29 -1.14 -4.99 0.24
N HIS A 30 -2.37 -5.01 0.79
CA HIS A 30 -2.72 -5.93 1.87
C HIS A 30 -2.78 -7.39 1.41
N LEU A 31 -3.32 -7.65 0.21
CA LEU A 31 -3.30 -8.99 -0.38
C LEU A 31 -1.86 -9.47 -0.59
N ALA A 32 -0.97 -8.61 -1.09
CA ALA A 32 0.45 -8.96 -1.26
C ALA A 32 1.10 -9.31 0.08
N THR A 33 0.78 -8.56 1.14
CA THR A 33 1.23 -8.84 2.51
C THR A 33 0.70 -10.17 3.04
N GLY A 34 -0.58 -10.48 2.77
CA GLY A 34 -1.22 -11.72 3.19
C GLY A 34 -0.69 -12.96 2.47
N TYR A 35 -0.42 -12.86 1.17
CA TYR A 35 0.13 -13.96 0.36
C TYR A 35 1.66 -14.07 0.42
N GLY A 36 2.35 -13.13 1.07
CA GLY A 36 3.82 -13.09 1.10
C GLY A 36 4.46 -12.69 -0.24
N THR A 37 3.66 -12.17 -1.17
CA THR A 37 4.14 -11.62 -2.44
C THR A 37 4.97 -10.36 -2.17
N ALA A 38 6.19 -10.29 -2.71
CA ALA A 38 7.03 -9.12 -2.55
C ALA A 38 6.30 -7.84 -2.99
N SER A 39 6.46 -6.74 -2.26
CA SER A 39 5.74 -5.50 -2.57
C SER A 39 6.54 -4.23 -2.32
N VAL A 40 6.21 -3.19 -3.09
CA VAL A 40 6.57 -1.80 -2.82
C VAL A 40 5.27 -1.02 -2.64
N VAL A 41 5.06 -0.46 -1.45
CA VAL A 41 3.84 0.27 -1.10
C VAL A 41 4.14 1.76 -0.98
N LEU A 42 3.41 2.55 -1.76
CA LEU A 42 3.53 4.00 -1.80
C LEU A 42 2.57 4.63 -0.78
N PHE A 43 3.13 5.31 0.21
CA PHE A 43 2.38 6.06 1.21
C PHE A 43 2.43 7.55 0.92
N GLY A 44 1.27 8.19 1.07
CA GLY A 44 1.13 9.65 1.01
C GLY A 44 1.29 10.27 2.41
N PRO A 45 0.43 11.24 2.79
CA PRO A 45 0.56 11.93 4.08
C PRO A 45 0.18 11.06 5.29
N VAL A 46 -0.54 9.95 5.07
CA VAL A 46 -0.88 9.01 6.14
C VAL A 46 0.33 8.11 6.40
N PRO A 47 0.85 8.04 7.64
CA PRO A 47 2.03 7.24 7.95
C PRO A 47 1.78 5.74 7.78
N ALA A 48 2.80 5.04 7.26
CA ALA A 48 2.79 3.58 7.16
C ALA A 48 2.71 2.86 8.52
N ALA A 49 2.98 3.55 9.63
CA ALA A 49 2.83 2.99 10.97
C ALA A 49 1.38 2.55 11.29
N HIS A 50 0.38 3.07 10.57
CA HIS A 50 -1.03 2.72 10.80
C HIS A 50 -1.47 1.47 10.02
N TRP A 51 -1.05 1.36 8.76
CA TRP A 51 -1.62 0.38 7.80
C TRP A 51 -0.56 -0.38 6.98
N GLY A 52 0.71 -0.06 7.18
CA GLY A 52 1.81 -0.68 6.47
C GLY A 52 2.01 -2.16 6.81
N PRO A 53 2.80 -2.87 5.99
CA PRO A 53 3.18 -4.24 6.28
C PRO A 53 3.94 -4.33 7.62
N PRO A 54 3.82 -5.46 8.34
CA PRO A 54 4.57 -5.67 9.58
C PRO A 54 6.09 -5.49 9.37
N PRO A 55 6.80 -4.88 10.33
CA PRO A 55 8.22 -4.52 10.19
C PRO A 55 9.14 -5.74 10.06
N ASP A 56 8.70 -6.91 10.52
CA ASP A 56 9.41 -8.19 10.43
C ASP A 56 9.27 -8.87 9.07
N ARG A 57 8.61 -8.24 8.08
CA ARG A 57 8.46 -8.78 6.73
C ARG A 57 9.35 -8.07 5.70
N PRO A 58 10.61 -8.51 5.52
CA PRO A 58 11.62 -7.79 4.73
C PRO A 58 11.34 -7.75 3.22
N ARG A 59 10.37 -8.55 2.74
CA ARG A 59 9.95 -8.60 1.34
C ARG A 59 9.00 -7.46 0.95
N HIS A 60 8.52 -6.68 1.91
CA HIS A 60 7.67 -5.52 1.66
C HIS A 60 8.44 -4.24 1.97
N ARG A 61 8.49 -3.33 1.00
CA ARG A 61 9.17 -2.04 1.12
C ARG A 61 8.14 -0.92 1.12
N VAL A 62 8.28 0.00 2.07
CA VAL A 62 7.46 1.19 2.18
C VAL A 62 8.24 2.36 1.59
N LEU A 63 7.63 3.09 0.67
CA LEU A 63 8.14 4.36 0.16
C LEU A 63 7.12 5.45 0.46
N GLY A 64 7.58 6.59 0.95
CA GLY A 64 6.72 7.73 1.23
C GLY A 64 7.58 8.96 1.51
N PRO A 65 6.94 10.12 1.72
CA PRO A 65 7.68 11.28 2.20
C PRO A 65 8.42 10.93 3.49
N PRO A 66 9.59 11.52 3.74
CA PRO A 66 10.28 11.35 5.01
C PRO A 66 9.30 11.64 6.14
N THR A 67 9.32 10.81 7.18
CA THR A 67 8.49 11.04 8.37
C THR A 67 8.95 12.34 9.01
N VAL A 68 8.25 13.43 8.72
CA VAL A 68 8.42 14.70 9.44
C VAL A 68 7.55 14.60 10.68
N PRO A 69 8.10 14.68 11.90
CA PRO A 69 7.27 14.82 13.09
C PRO A 69 6.51 16.15 12.99
N GLY A 70 5.23 16.07 12.67
CA GLY A 70 4.34 17.21 12.51
C GLY A 70 2.89 16.73 12.61
N PRO A 71 1.96 17.59 13.05
CA PRO A 71 0.58 17.17 13.24
C PRO A 71 0.01 16.70 11.91
N THR A 72 -0.55 15.49 11.90
CA THR A 72 -1.32 14.92 10.79
C THR A 72 -2.51 15.83 10.51
N ARG A 73 -2.34 16.87 9.69
CA ARG A 73 -3.39 17.84 9.44
C ARG A 73 -4.35 17.26 8.42
N ILE A 74 -5.40 16.58 8.89
CA ILE A 74 -6.59 16.28 8.10
C ILE A 74 -7.52 17.48 8.27
N GLY A 75 -7.27 18.54 7.53
CA GLY A 75 -8.11 19.75 7.51
C GLY A 75 -8.15 20.33 6.09
N PRO A 76 -9.24 21.00 5.69
CA PRO A 76 -9.34 21.56 4.35
C PRO A 76 -8.19 22.53 4.07
N LEU A 77 -7.71 22.54 2.82
CA LEU A 77 -6.69 23.48 2.36
C LEU A 77 -7.15 24.91 2.66
N PRO A 78 -6.27 25.81 3.16
CA PRO A 78 -6.64 27.19 3.37
C PRO A 78 -7.06 27.80 2.04
N VAL A 79 -8.31 28.27 1.97
CA VAL A 79 -8.76 29.14 0.89
C VAL A 79 -8.13 30.51 1.13
N GLY A 80 -7.21 30.88 0.27
CA GLY A 80 -6.63 32.22 0.14
C GLY A 80 -6.87 32.73 -1.26
#